data_AF-A0A326UCH9-F1
#
_entry.id   AF-A0A326UCH9-F1
#
_cell.length_a   1.000
_cell.length_b   1.000
_cell.length_c   1.000
_cell.angle_alpha   90.00
_cell.angle_beta   90.00
_cell.angle_gamma   90.00
#
_symmetry.space_group_name_H-M   'P 1'
#
loop_
_entity.id
_entity.type
_entity.pdbx_description
1 polymer ?
#
loop_
_entity_poly.entity_id
_entity_poly.type
_entity_poly.pdbx_seq_one_letter_code
_entity_poly.pdbx_strand_id
1 'polypeptide(L)'
;MSYEDEFDETEPEEGSDNLLADDQLRLPENANILVRIHAVRAWLDRRQREIKLAIGQSALKMQYIMEEEDERPRRRRTQVDSLQQIQQLQQAIQDAQEQLQMFEDAAMLLQECVDHHTSGEGTLVEYYLLLEDALLQVEDHPAQVEALSEVIRRVEHVSAPDLD
;
A
#
# COMPACT_ATOMS: atom_id res chain seq x y z
N MET A 1 -26.56 -44.52 -8.04
CA MET A 1 -26.08 -43.33 -8.77
C MET A 1 -25.44 -42.44 -7.73
N SER A 2 -24.10 -42.39 -7.73
CA SER A 2 -23.33 -41.40 -6.97
C SER A 2 -23.66 -40.03 -7.55
N TYR A 3 -24.04 -39.09 -6.69
CA TYR A 3 -23.97 -37.69 -7.03
C TYR A 3 -22.50 -37.33 -6.85
N GLU A 4 -21.74 -37.41 -7.94
CA GLU A 4 -20.42 -36.79 -8.02
C GLU A 4 -20.68 -35.29 -7.91
N ASP A 5 -20.36 -34.77 -6.73
CA ASP A 5 -20.24 -33.35 -6.42
C ASP A 5 -19.06 -32.84 -7.27
N GLU A 6 -19.35 -32.50 -8.53
CA GLU A 6 -18.50 -31.61 -9.32
C GLU A 6 -18.53 -30.26 -8.59
N PHE A 7 -17.68 -30.15 -7.56
CA PHE A 7 -17.19 -28.87 -7.10
C PHE A 7 -16.57 -28.22 -8.32
N ASP A 8 -17.33 -27.29 -8.88
CA ASP A 8 -16.89 -26.33 -9.88
C ASP A 8 -15.62 -25.68 -9.33
N GLU A 9 -14.46 -26.21 -9.72
CA GLU A 9 -13.14 -25.59 -9.54
C GLU A 9 -13.01 -24.40 -10.49
N THR A 10 -14.03 -23.53 -10.52
CA THR A 10 -13.90 -22.21 -11.10
C THR A 10 -12.97 -21.45 -10.15
N GLU A 11 -11.71 -21.28 -10.56
CA GLU A 11 -10.81 -20.33 -9.91
C GLU A 11 -11.60 -19.03 -9.71
N PRO A 12 -11.60 -18.46 -8.48
CA PRO A 12 -12.34 -17.25 -8.23
C PRO A 12 -11.89 -16.20 -9.26
N GLU A 13 -12.80 -15.72 -10.10
CA GLU A 13 -12.50 -14.71 -11.11
C GLU A 13 -11.86 -13.51 -10.41
N GLU A 14 -10.55 -13.38 -10.55
CA GLU A 14 -9.81 -12.30 -9.95
C GLU A 14 -10.11 -11.03 -10.76
N GLY A 15 -10.78 -10.07 -10.13
CA GLY A 15 -11.16 -8.83 -10.79
C GLY A 15 -9.96 -8.12 -11.40
N SER A 16 -10.15 -7.49 -12.56
CA SER A 16 -9.08 -6.83 -13.33
C SER A 16 -8.21 -5.88 -12.49
N ASP A 17 -8.79 -5.20 -11.50
CA ASP A 17 -8.05 -4.29 -10.62
C ASP A 17 -7.09 -5.03 -9.70
N ASN A 18 -7.43 -6.25 -9.26
CA ASN A 18 -6.52 -7.06 -8.44
C ASN A 18 -5.31 -7.53 -9.25
N LEU A 19 -5.52 -7.92 -10.51
CA LEU A 19 -4.43 -8.27 -11.43
C LEU A 19 -3.53 -7.07 -11.72
N LEU A 20 -4.12 -5.89 -11.94
CA LEU A 20 -3.37 -4.66 -12.19
C LEU A 20 -2.62 -4.13 -10.96
N ALA A 21 -3.08 -4.50 -9.76
CA ALA A 21 -2.46 -4.15 -8.50
C ALA A 21 -1.34 -5.09 -8.06
N ASP A 22 -0.98 -6.10 -8.85
CA ASP A 22 0.12 -7.01 -8.51
C ASP A 22 1.47 -6.26 -8.50
N ASP A 23 2.24 -6.44 -7.43
CA ASP A 23 3.59 -5.91 -7.23
C ASP A 23 4.55 -6.35 -8.35
N GLN A 24 4.36 -7.57 -8.88
CA GLN A 24 5.17 -8.15 -9.94
C GLN A 24 4.65 -7.85 -11.34
N LEU A 25 3.54 -7.12 -11.47
CA LEU A 25 2.97 -6.80 -12.76
C LEU A 25 3.96 -5.99 -13.61
N ARG A 26 4.39 -6.59 -14.72
CA ARG A 26 5.04 -5.90 -15.82
C ARG A 26 4.08 -5.74 -16.97
N LEU A 27 4.11 -4.56 -17.57
CA LEU A 27 3.31 -4.25 -18.74
C LEU A 27 4.20 -4.22 -19.97
N PRO A 28 3.75 -4.83 -21.10
CA PRO A 28 4.55 -4.87 -22.32
C PRO A 28 4.84 -3.46 -22.83
N GLU A 29 5.92 -3.25 -23.58
CA GLU A 29 6.35 -1.92 -24.06
C GLU A 29 5.23 -1.13 -24.76
N ASN A 30 4.41 -1.83 -25.53
CA ASN A 30 3.29 -1.27 -26.29
C ASN A 30 2.00 -1.09 -25.47
N ALA A 31 2.00 -1.37 -24.17
CA ALA A 31 0.85 -1.15 -23.31
C ALA A 31 0.42 0.32 -23.37
N ASN A 32 -0.88 0.52 -23.58
CA ASN A 32 -1.47 1.85 -23.61
C ASN A 32 -1.19 2.58 -22.28
N ILE A 33 -0.83 3.87 -22.37
CA ILE A 33 -0.52 4.69 -21.20
C ILE A 33 -1.65 4.71 -20.16
N LEU A 34 -2.91 4.63 -20.59
CA LEU A 34 -4.06 4.53 -19.69
C LEU A 34 -4.04 3.25 -18.86
N VAL A 35 -3.58 2.13 -19.43
CA VAL A 35 -3.42 0.86 -18.71
C VAL A 35 -2.31 0.96 -17.68
N ARG A 36 -1.18 1.61 -18.03
CA ARG A 36 -0.10 1.87 -17.08
C ARG A 36 -0.55 2.75 -15.92
N ILE A 37 -1.29 3.83 -16.20
CA ILE A 37 -1.90 4.69 -15.18
C ILE A 37 -2.86 3.89 -14.30
N HIS A 38 -3.72 3.04 -14.88
CA HIS A 38 -4.61 2.19 -14.11
C HIS A 38 -3.87 1.18 -13.24
N ALA A 39 -2.75 0.61 -13.71
CA ALA A 39 -1.91 -0.27 -12.91
C ALA A 39 -1.30 0.43 -11.69
N VAL A 40 -0.85 1.69 -11.83
CA VAL A 40 -0.38 2.48 -10.69
C VAL A 40 -1.53 2.78 -9.73
N ARG A 41 -2.70 3.19 -10.23
CA ARG A 41 -3.88 3.48 -9.40
C ARG A 41 -4.36 2.27 -8.61
N ALA A 42 -4.56 1.14 -9.28
CA ALA A 42 -5.01 -0.09 -8.65
C ALA A 42 -4.02 -0.56 -7.58
N TRP A 43 -2.72 -0.41 -7.86
CA TRP A 43 -1.66 -0.71 -6.89
C TRP A 43 -1.68 0.24 -5.67
N LEU A 44 -1.81 1.55 -5.89
CA LEU A 44 -1.94 2.53 -4.80
C LEU A 44 -3.17 2.24 -3.92
N ASP A 45 -4.32 1.98 -4.54
CA ASP A 45 -5.56 1.62 -3.83
C ASP A 45 -5.41 0.33 -3.03
N ARG A 46 -4.66 -0.65 -3.56
CA ARG A 46 -4.32 -1.88 -2.82
C ARG A 46 -3.42 -1.57 -1.63
N ARG A 47 -2.32 -0.82 -1.81
CA ARG A 47 -1.39 -0.46 -0.72
C ARG A 47 -2.09 0.30 0.40
N GLN A 48 -2.93 1.27 0.06
CA GLN A 48 -3.73 1.99 1.05
C GLN A 48 -4.65 1.06 1.84
N ARG A 49 -5.32 0.09 1.18
CA ARG A 49 -6.16 -0.90 1.86
C ARG A 49 -5.36 -1.83 2.77
N GLU A 50 -4.21 -2.32 2.31
CA GLU A 50 -3.32 -3.18 3.08
C GLU A 50 -2.83 -2.48 4.36
N ILE A 51 -2.42 -1.22 4.25
CA ILE A 51 -1.95 -0.43 5.40
C ILE A 51 -3.10 -0.11 6.36
N LYS A 52 -4.28 0.25 5.86
CA LYS A 52 -5.48 0.45 6.69
C LYS A 52 -5.83 -0.81 7.49
N LEU A 53 -5.71 -1.99 6.87
CA LEU A 53 -5.87 -3.27 7.57
C LEU A 53 -4.79 -3.50 8.62
N ALA A 54 -3.52 -3.22 8.31
CA ALA A 54 -2.41 -3.36 9.25
C ALA A 54 -2.58 -2.44 10.49
N ILE A 55 -3.01 -1.19 10.29
CA ILE A 55 -3.35 -0.26 11.38
C ILE A 55 -4.46 -0.85 12.24
N GLY A 56 -5.55 -1.32 11.62
CA GLY A 56 -6.68 -1.93 12.33
C GLY A 56 -6.28 -3.16 13.15
N GLN A 57 -5.44 -4.03 12.58
CA GLN A 57 -4.93 -5.22 13.28
C GLN A 57 -4.04 -4.86 14.47
N SER A 58 -3.18 -3.85 14.32
CA SER A 58 -2.32 -3.36 15.40
C SER A 58 -3.13 -2.71 16.52
N ALA A 59 -4.17 -1.94 16.17
CA ALA A 59 -5.10 -1.35 17.13
C ALA A 59 -5.88 -2.41 17.91
N LEU A 60 -6.38 -3.45 17.24
CA LEU A 60 -7.04 -4.58 17.89
C LEU A 60 -6.10 -5.32 18.85
N LYS A 61 -4.86 -5.59 18.44
CA LYS A 61 -3.84 -6.21 19.31
C LYS A 61 -3.58 -5.36 20.55
N MET A 62 -3.47 -4.04 20.39
CA MET A 62 -3.27 -3.12 21.51
C MET A 62 -4.46 -3.17 22.49
N GLN A 63 -5.69 -3.17 21.96
CA GLN A 63 -6.90 -3.30 22.78
C GLN A 63 -6.91 -4.59 23.60
N TYR A 64 -6.60 -5.74 22.99
CA TYR A 64 -6.54 -7.02 23.70
C TYR A 64 -5.53 -7.01 24.86
N ILE A 65 -4.36 -6.40 24.67
CA ILE A 65 -3.34 -6.30 25.74
C ILE A 65 -3.86 -5.44 26.90
N MET A 66 -4.54 -4.33 26.58
CA MET A 66 -5.11 -3.43 27.60
C MET A 66 -6.24 -4.10 28.39
N GLU A 67 -7.12 -4.86 27.71
CA GLU A 67 -8.20 -5.61 28.36
C GLU A 67 -7.65 -6.73 29.26
N GLU A 68 -6.65 -7.50 28.80
CA GLU A 68 -6.00 -8.53 29.64
C GLU A 68 -5.29 -7.96 30.88
N GLU A 69 -4.79 -6.73 30.80
CA GLU A 69 -4.16 -6.01 31.91
C GLU A 69 -5.15 -5.59 33.01
N ASP A 70 -6.42 -5.39 32.65
CA ASP A 70 -7.47 -4.97 33.57
C ASP A 70 -8.09 -6.17 34.32
N GLU A 71 -8.03 -7.38 33.74
CA GLU A 71 -8.62 -8.59 34.33
C GLU A 71 -7.71 -9.33 35.33
N ARG A 72 -6.38 -9.09 35.32
CA ARG A 72 -5.41 -9.88 36.10
C ARG A 72 -4.71 -9.10 37.23
N PRO A 73 -4.57 -9.66 38.45
CA PRO A 73 -3.78 -9.05 39.52
C PRO A 73 -2.29 -9.01 39.14
N ARG A 74 -1.75 -7.78 38.97
CA ARG A 74 -0.49 -7.51 38.28
C ARG A 74 0.74 -7.95 39.06
N ARG A 75 1.59 -8.79 38.42
CA ARG A 75 3.00 -8.98 38.81
C ARG A 75 3.85 -7.93 38.10
N ARG A 76 4.74 -7.25 38.83
CA ARG A 76 5.52 -6.09 38.37
C ARG A 76 6.35 -6.31 37.08
N ARG A 77 6.71 -7.55 36.75
CA ARG A 77 7.43 -7.91 35.51
C ARG A 77 6.52 -7.93 34.28
N THR A 78 5.37 -8.61 34.40
CA THR A 78 4.36 -8.70 33.32
C THR A 78 3.84 -7.34 32.89
N GLN A 79 3.75 -6.39 33.84
CA GLN A 79 3.33 -5.02 33.55
C GLN A 79 4.36 -4.19 32.76
N VAL A 80 5.66 -4.48 32.92
CA VAL A 80 6.70 -3.78 32.13
C VAL A 80 6.70 -4.30 30.69
N ASP A 81 6.53 -5.61 30.52
CA ASP A 81 6.51 -6.25 29.19
C ASP A 81 5.30 -5.79 28.37
N SER A 82 4.11 -5.68 28.98
CA SER A 82 2.89 -5.23 28.31
C SER A 82 2.94 -3.74 27.92
N LEU A 83 3.49 -2.88 28.78
CA LEU A 83 3.72 -1.46 28.45
C LEU A 83 4.70 -1.30 27.27
N GLN A 84 5.75 -2.11 27.22
CA GLN A 84 6.68 -2.10 26.08
C GLN A 84 6.00 -2.56 24.79
N GLN A 85 5.17 -3.60 24.84
CA GLN A 85 4.40 -4.05 23.68
C GLN A 85 3.41 -3.00 23.19
N ILE A 86 2.72 -2.31 24.11
CA ILE A 86 1.82 -1.21 23.76
C ILE A 86 2.59 -0.07 23.08
N GLN A 87 3.75 0.32 23.61
CA GLN A 87 4.58 1.37 23.01
C GLN A 87 5.05 0.98 21.60
N GLN A 88 5.44 -0.28 21.39
CA GLN A 88 5.82 -0.77 20.06
C GLN A 88 4.65 -0.75 19.08
N LEU A 89 3.45 -1.14 19.52
CA LEU A 89 2.25 -1.09 18.68
C LEU A 89 1.83 0.34 18.35
N GLN A 90 1.97 1.27 19.31
CA GLN A 90 1.72 2.70 19.07
C GLN A 90 2.67 3.26 18.01
N GLN A 91 3.96 2.96 18.11
CA GLN A 91 4.93 3.39 17.10
C GLN A 91 4.61 2.79 15.74
N ALA A 92 4.31 1.49 15.67
CA ALA A 92 3.96 0.82 14.41
C ALA A 92 2.68 1.40 13.77
N ILE A 93 1.69 1.79 14.58
CA ILE A 93 0.49 2.47 14.09
C ILE A 93 0.85 3.85 13.54
N GLN A 94 1.70 4.61 14.24
CA GLN A 94 2.15 5.92 13.78
C GLN A 94 2.90 5.83 12.44
N ASP A 95 3.88 4.92 12.34
CA ASP A 95 4.65 4.71 11.11
C ASP A 95 3.73 4.31 9.95
N ALA A 96 2.77 3.42 10.20
CA ALA A 96 1.78 3.01 9.21
C ALA A 96 0.83 4.15 8.79
N GLN A 97 0.48 5.06 9.71
CA GLN A 97 -0.29 6.27 9.39
C GLN A 97 0.50 7.23 8.52
N GLU A 98 1.79 7.42 8.81
CA GLU A 98 2.68 8.25 8.00
C GLU A 98 2.84 7.67 6.57
N GLN A 99 3.02 6.34 6.45
CA GLN A 99 3.03 5.67 5.16
C GLN A 99 1.71 5.83 4.41
N LEU A 100 0.57 5.61 5.09
CA LEU A 100 -0.75 5.75 4.49
C LEU A 100 -0.95 7.15 3.90
N GLN A 101 -0.58 8.19 4.65
CA GLN A 101 -0.67 9.57 4.18
C GLN A 101 0.12 9.76 2.88
N MET A 102 1.35 9.23 2.80
CA MET A 102 2.15 9.35 1.57
C MET A 102 1.53 8.61 0.38
N PHE A 103 0.92 7.44 0.60
CA PHE A 103 0.21 6.75 -0.48
C PHE A 103 -1.06 7.48 -0.92
N GLU A 104 -1.75 8.17 -0.02
CA GLU A 104 -2.92 9.00 -0.33
C GLU A 104 -2.50 10.27 -1.09
N ASP A 105 -1.43 10.93 -0.66
CA ASP A 105 -0.86 12.10 -1.34
C ASP A 105 -0.34 11.74 -2.74
N ALA A 106 0.36 10.61 -2.86
CA ALA A 106 0.82 10.10 -4.14
C ALA A 106 -0.35 9.79 -5.10
N ALA A 107 -1.47 9.24 -4.60
CA ALA A 107 -2.65 9.00 -5.41
C ALA A 107 -3.32 10.32 -5.87
N MET A 108 -3.34 11.33 -5.01
CA MET A 108 -3.85 12.66 -5.33
C MET A 108 -3.01 13.33 -6.42
N LEU A 109 -1.68 13.30 -6.28
CA LEU A 109 -0.75 13.82 -7.29
C LEU A 109 -0.94 13.13 -8.66
N LEU A 110 -1.12 11.80 -8.68
CA LEU A 110 -1.39 11.09 -9.93
C LEU A 110 -2.72 11.54 -10.57
N GLN A 111 -3.75 11.76 -9.76
CA GLN A 111 -5.03 12.25 -10.24
C GLN A 111 -4.90 13.67 -10.81
N GLU A 112 -4.17 14.55 -10.15
CA GLU A 112 -3.88 15.91 -10.64
C GLU A 112 -3.13 15.91 -11.98
N CYS A 113 -2.12 15.04 -12.14
CA CYS A 113 -1.41 14.89 -13.41
C CYS A 113 -2.35 14.45 -14.54
N VAL A 114 -3.25 13.51 -14.26
CA VAL A 114 -4.23 13.00 -15.24
C VAL A 114 -5.25 14.06 -15.63
N ASP A 115 -5.74 14.85 -14.68
CA ASP A 115 -6.76 15.87 -14.93
C ASP A 115 -6.22 17.07 -15.73
N HIS A 116 -4.94 17.41 -15.56
CA HIS A 116 -4.33 18.55 -16.23
C HIS A 116 -3.68 18.22 -17.59
N HIS A 117 -3.48 16.94 -17.92
CA HIS A 117 -2.84 16.52 -19.19
C HIS A 117 -3.81 15.91 -20.19
N THR A 118 -4.24 16.71 -21.16
CA THR A 118 -5.12 16.28 -22.28
C THR A 118 -4.47 15.29 -23.26
N SER A 119 -3.13 15.16 -23.28
CA SER A 119 -2.39 14.21 -24.14
C SER A 119 -1.55 13.30 -23.25
N GLY A 120 -2.10 12.13 -22.89
CA GLY A 120 -1.57 11.25 -21.84
C GLY A 120 -0.12 10.75 -21.98
N GLU A 121 0.58 11.01 -23.09
CA GLU A 121 1.95 10.51 -23.36
C GLU A 121 3.02 11.01 -22.37
N GLY A 122 2.77 12.09 -21.63
CA GLY A 122 3.71 12.65 -20.64
C GLY A 122 3.32 12.46 -19.17
N THR A 123 2.13 11.93 -18.88
CA THR A 123 1.53 11.98 -17.54
C THR A 123 2.36 11.24 -16.49
N LEU A 124 2.85 10.03 -16.80
CA LEU A 124 3.66 9.27 -15.84
C LEU A 124 5.06 9.85 -15.61
N VAL A 125 5.61 10.52 -16.62
CA VAL A 125 6.92 11.19 -16.50
C VAL A 125 6.80 12.40 -15.60
N GLU A 126 5.77 13.23 -15.78
CA GLU A 126 5.49 14.35 -14.89
C GLU A 126 5.25 13.86 -13.46
N TYR A 127 4.39 12.83 -13.31
CA TYR A 127 4.11 12.24 -12.02
C TYR A 127 5.38 11.75 -11.32
N TYR A 128 6.27 11.07 -12.03
CA TYR A 128 7.56 10.63 -11.51
C TYR A 128 8.41 11.81 -11.00
N LEU A 129 8.50 12.91 -11.76
CA LEU A 129 9.28 14.08 -11.35
C LEU A 129 8.69 14.77 -10.11
N LEU A 130 7.36 14.82 -9.99
CA LEU A 130 6.70 15.35 -8.79
C LEU A 130 6.95 14.46 -7.56
N LEU A 131 6.99 13.14 -7.74
CA LEU A 131 7.35 12.22 -6.66
C LEU A 131 8.80 12.37 -6.22
N GLU A 132 9.74 12.58 -7.15
CA GLU A 132 11.15 12.85 -6.80
C GLU A 132 11.28 14.16 -6.02
N ASP A 133 10.59 15.23 -6.45
CA ASP A 133 10.58 16.50 -5.72
C ASP A 133 9.96 16.34 -4.32
N ALA A 134 8.83 15.64 -4.21
CA ALA A 134 8.22 15.32 -2.93
C ALA A 134 9.18 14.53 -2.02
N LEU A 135 9.89 13.53 -2.56
CA LEU A 135 10.86 12.74 -1.80
C LEU A 135 12.01 13.61 -1.26
N LEU A 136 12.47 14.61 -2.02
CA LEU A 136 13.49 15.55 -1.58
C LEU A 136 13.00 16.49 -0.46
N GLN A 137 11.69 16.73 -0.37
CA GLN A 137 11.08 17.56 0.66
C GLN A 137 10.79 16.81 1.97
N VAL A 138 10.81 15.48 1.96
CA VAL A 138 10.64 14.67 3.17
C VAL A 138 11.93 14.73 4.00
N GLU A 139 11.93 15.58 5.03
CA GLU A 139 13.02 15.66 6.01
C GLU A 139 12.77 14.69 7.18
N ASP A 140 13.71 13.76 7.41
CA ASP A 140 13.84 12.98 8.66
C ASP A 140 12.67 12.05 9.05
N HIS A 141 11.78 11.69 8.10
CA HIS A 141 10.68 10.74 8.30
C HIS A 141 10.89 9.43 7.51
N PRO A 142 11.47 8.37 8.12
CA PRO A 142 11.85 7.15 7.39
C PRO A 142 10.66 6.42 6.78
N ALA A 143 9.51 6.41 7.46
CA ALA A 143 8.27 5.80 6.99
C ALA A 143 7.77 6.48 5.70
N GLN A 144 7.85 7.81 5.64
CA GLN A 144 7.42 8.58 4.48
C GLN A 144 8.37 8.38 3.29
N VAL A 145 9.68 8.41 3.54
CA VAL A 145 10.72 8.12 2.53
C VAL A 145 10.53 6.73 1.92
N GLU A 146 10.26 5.73 2.76
CA GLU A 146 10.02 4.36 2.30
C GLU A 146 8.79 4.28 1.38
N ALA A 147 7.67 4.87 1.78
CA ALA A 147 6.43 4.87 1.01
C ALA A 147 6.62 5.54 -0.36
N LEU A 148 7.16 6.76 -0.41
CA LEU A 148 7.40 7.47 -1.67
C LEU A 148 8.39 6.74 -2.58
N SER A 149 9.47 6.19 -2.00
CA SER A 149 10.43 5.37 -2.77
C SER A 149 9.77 4.14 -3.38
N GLU A 150 8.80 3.55 -2.68
CA GLU A 150 8.03 2.43 -3.21
C GLU A 150 7.14 2.84 -4.39
N VAL A 151 6.45 3.98 -4.29
CA VAL A 151 5.66 4.53 -5.40
C VAL A 151 6.54 4.80 -6.62
N ILE A 152 7.71 5.43 -6.44
CA ILE A 152 8.66 5.69 -7.53
C ILE A 152 9.07 4.38 -8.21
N ARG A 153 9.49 3.38 -7.44
CA ARG A 153 9.82 2.04 -7.97
C ARG A 153 8.65 1.43 -8.72
N ARG A 154 7.41 1.60 -8.23
CA ARG A 154 6.23 1.09 -8.93
C ARG A 154 6.06 1.77 -10.29
N VAL A 155 6.16 3.10 -10.34
CA VAL A 155 6.04 3.88 -11.58
C VAL A 155 7.12 3.45 -12.58
N GLU A 156 8.37 3.29 -12.12
CA GLU A 156 9.45 2.75 -12.95
C GLU A 156 9.13 1.35 -13.46
N HIS A 157 8.64 0.46 -12.60
CA HIS A 157 8.35 -0.93 -12.95
C HIS A 157 7.27 -1.05 -14.02
N VAL A 158 6.22 -0.24 -13.94
CA VAL A 158 5.14 -0.24 -14.92
C VAL A 158 5.42 0.64 -16.13
N SER A 159 6.54 1.36 -16.16
CA SER A 159 6.95 2.23 -17.29
C SER A 159 8.17 1.68 -18.04
N ALA A 160 8.95 0.80 -17.40
CA ALA A 160 10.11 0.18 -18.00
C ALA A 160 9.70 -0.76 -19.15
N PRO A 161 10.49 -0.79 -20.24
CA PRO A 161 10.32 -1.79 -21.27
C PRO A 161 10.63 -3.20 -20.74
N ASP A 162 9.86 -4.20 -21.16
CA ASP A 162 10.22 -5.60 -20.96
C ASP A 162 11.46 -5.90 -21.81
N LEU A 163 12.63 -5.87 -21.18
CA LEU A 163 13.86 -6.37 -21.78
C LEU A 163 13.80 -7.90 -21.76
N ASP A 164 13.34 -8.48 -22.87
CA ASP A 164 13.53 -9.89 -23.22
C ASP A 164 15.03 -10.27 -23.26
#